data_AF-A0A529HIP3-F1
#
_entry.id   AF-A0A529HIP3-F1
#
_cell.length_a   1.000
_cell.length_b   1.000
_cell.length_c   1.000
_cell.angle_alpha   90.00
_cell.angle_beta   90.00
_cell.angle_gamma   90.00
#
_symmetry.space_group_name_H-M   'P 1'
#
loop_
_entity.id
_entity.type
_entity.pdbx_description
1 polymer ?
#
loop_
_entity_poly.entity_id
_entity_poly.type
_entity_poly.pdbx_seq_one_letter_code
_entity_poly.pdbx_strand_id
1 'polypeptide(L)'
;VVKPFYEHLGLELDPAERKNFIDPARTVLDKSDALRKSGQGECLDPNMALDNADYDKPAIDGSLKTIEAVKGDDAKVVVAFVVANNAHRLEWKLRKVGGAWKISDLLSVTGEWALSQYQCE
;
A
#
# COMPACT_ATOMS: atom_id res chain seq x y z
N VAL A 1 -6.59 9.69 -1.59
CA VAL A 1 -6.50 8.52 -0.67
C VAL A 1 -5.10 7.93 -0.62
N VAL A 2 -4.34 7.88 -1.72
CA VAL A 2 -2.96 7.31 -1.70
C VAL A 2 -1.89 8.26 -1.15
N LYS A 3 -1.94 9.56 -1.52
CA LYS A 3 -0.93 10.56 -1.14
C LYS A 3 -0.52 10.56 0.35
N PRO A 4 -1.46 10.49 1.33
CA PRO A 4 -1.10 10.53 2.74
C PRO A 4 -0.14 9.41 3.16
N PHE A 5 -0.17 8.23 2.54
CA PHE A 5 0.73 7.11 2.86
C PHE A 5 2.20 7.40 2.48
N TYR A 6 2.43 8.28 1.51
CA TYR A 6 3.78 8.72 1.14
C TYR A 6 4.22 10.00 1.89
N GLU A 7 3.28 10.72 2.51
CA GLU A 7 3.58 11.85 3.40
C GLU A 7 3.85 11.37 4.84
N HIS A 8 3.20 10.28 5.24
CA HIS A 8 3.26 9.67 6.57
C HIS A 8 3.26 8.14 6.43
N LEU A 9 4.45 7.55 6.31
CA LEU A 9 4.60 6.10 6.24
C LEU A 9 4.12 5.40 7.50
N GLY A 10 3.61 4.18 7.33
CA GLY A 10 3.00 3.38 8.38
C GLY A 10 1.48 3.59 8.49
N LEU A 11 0.91 4.65 7.92
CA LEU A 11 -0.55 4.86 7.89
C LEU A 11 -1.28 3.72 7.15
N GLU A 12 -0.63 3.11 6.17
CA GLU A 12 -1.16 1.95 5.44
C GLU A 12 -1.33 0.71 6.33
N LEU A 13 -0.59 0.63 7.45
CA LEU A 13 -0.64 -0.45 8.44
C LEU A 13 -1.31 -0.02 9.77
N ASP A 14 -1.96 1.14 9.86
CA ASP A 14 -2.35 1.82 11.13
C ASP A 14 -3.60 1.37 11.99
N PRO A 15 -4.22 0.20 11.96
CA PRO A 15 -5.69 0.07 12.21
C PRO A 15 -6.69 1.23 11.94
N ALA A 16 -6.47 2.49 12.36
CA ALA A 16 -7.46 3.57 12.26
C ALA A 16 -7.75 3.96 10.81
N GLU A 17 -6.82 3.67 9.91
CA GLU A 17 -6.97 3.86 8.47
C GLU A 17 -7.76 2.74 7.74
N ARG A 18 -8.24 1.68 8.43
CA ARG A 18 -8.97 0.55 7.75
C ARG A 18 -10.20 0.97 6.97
N LYS A 19 -10.83 2.09 7.32
CA LYS A 19 -11.93 2.66 6.55
C LYS A 19 -11.55 2.99 5.10
N ASN A 20 -10.27 3.15 4.78
CA ASN A 20 -9.79 3.46 3.44
C ASN A 20 -9.61 2.22 2.56
N PHE A 21 -9.64 1.03 3.16
CA PHE A 21 -9.41 -0.24 2.48
C PHE A 21 -10.71 -1.03 2.33
N ILE A 22 -10.80 -1.77 1.24
CA ILE A 22 -11.84 -2.77 0.98
C ILE A 22 -11.17 -4.08 0.58
N ASP A 23 -11.96 -5.14 0.44
CA ASP A 23 -11.43 -6.44 0.06
C ASP A 23 -10.90 -6.43 -1.38
N PRO A 24 -9.84 -7.21 -1.66
CA PRO A 24 -9.17 -8.15 -0.75
C PRO A 24 -8.17 -7.54 0.26
N ALA A 25 -7.62 -6.34 0.01
CA ALA A 25 -6.57 -5.75 0.87
C ALA A 25 -6.97 -5.64 2.35
N ARG A 26 -8.20 -5.22 2.62
CA ARG A 26 -8.70 -5.05 3.99
C ARG A 26 -8.61 -6.34 4.79
N THR A 27 -9.06 -7.46 4.23
CA THR A 27 -8.99 -8.77 4.90
C THR A 27 -7.57 -9.15 5.30
N VAL A 28 -6.58 -8.89 4.44
CA VAL A 28 -5.16 -9.19 4.74
C VAL A 28 -4.64 -8.31 5.88
N LEU A 29 -4.94 -7.01 5.85
CA LEU A 29 -4.56 -6.07 6.91
C LEU A 29 -5.20 -6.45 8.25
N ASP A 30 -6.51 -6.77 8.24
CA ASP A 30 -7.24 -7.19 9.44
C ASP A 30 -6.64 -8.47 10.05
N LYS A 31 -6.23 -9.44 9.22
CA LYS A 31 -5.53 -10.66 9.64
C LYS A 31 -4.13 -10.37 10.20
N SER A 32 -3.35 -9.52 9.53
CA SER A 32 -2.04 -9.08 10.03
C SER A 32 -2.15 -8.41 11.40
N ASP A 33 -3.16 -7.56 11.58
CA ASP A 33 -3.43 -6.89 12.86
C ASP A 33 -3.80 -7.89 13.97
N ALA A 34 -4.58 -8.93 13.64
CA ALA A 34 -4.93 -9.98 14.59
C ALA A 34 -3.70 -10.80 15.01
N LEU A 35 -2.84 -11.17 14.06
CA LEU A 35 -1.60 -11.91 14.31
C LEU A 35 -0.68 -11.13 15.26
N ARG A 36 -0.45 -9.84 14.97
CA ARG A 36 0.34 -8.96 15.83
C ARG A 36 -0.25 -8.82 17.24
N LYS A 37 -1.56 -8.63 17.35
CA LYS A 37 -2.25 -8.54 18.66
C LYS A 37 -2.15 -9.82 19.48
N SER A 38 -2.11 -10.97 18.82
CA SER A 38 -1.96 -12.27 19.47
C SER A 38 -0.53 -12.57 19.95
N GLY A 39 0.47 -11.81 19.46
CA GLY A 39 1.88 -12.05 19.73
C GLY A 39 2.48 -13.22 18.93
N GLN A 40 1.77 -13.75 17.94
CA GLN A 40 2.21 -14.87 17.10
C GLN A 40 3.18 -14.45 15.99
N GLY A 41 3.35 -13.15 15.74
CA GLY A 41 4.35 -12.63 14.81
C GLY A 41 3.86 -11.42 14.01
N GLU A 42 4.65 -11.07 13.00
CA GLU A 42 4.36 -10.03 12.01
C GLU A 42 4.23 -10.69 10.63
N CYS A 43 3.22 -10.28 9.84
CA CYS A 43 2.97 -10.85 8.51
C CYS A 43 3.47 -9.96 7.36
N LEU A 44 3.37 -8.64 7.55
CA LEU A 44 3.62 -7.65 6.50
C LEU A 44 4.88 -6.85 6.81
N ASP A 45 5.58 -6.45 5.75
CA ASP A 45 6.72 -5.55 5.86
C ASP A 45 6.24 -4.13 6.26
N PRO A 46 6.89 -3.46 7.22
CA PRO A 46 6.51 -2.11 7.63
C PRO A 46 6.67 -1.05 6.53
N ASN A 47 7.48 -1.34 5.51
CA ASN A 47 7.74 -0.50 4.35
C ASN A 47 7.07 -1.04 3.08
N MET A 48 5.99 -1.80 3.20
CA MET A 48 5.27 -2.38 2.05
C MET A 48 4.82 -1.33 1.02
N ALA A 49 4.41 -0.13 1.44
CA ALA A 49 4.07 0.98 0.54
C ALA A 49 5.29 1.50 -0.26
N LEU A 50 6.51 1.15 0.17
CA LEU A 50 7.78 1.41 -0.47
C LEU A 50 8.35 0.18 -1.20
N ASP A 51 7.53 -0.81 -1.54
CA ASP A 51 8.04 -2.05 -2.15
C ASP A 51 9.12 -2.74 -1.29
N ASN A 52 8.91 -2.70 0.04
CA ASN A 52 9.80 -3.25 1.06
C ASN A 52 11.23 -2.63 1.04
N ALA A 53 11.41 -1.51 0.34
CA ALA A 53 12.66 -0.77 0.33
C ALA A 53 12.91 -0.07 1.68
N ASP A 54 14.18 0.19 1.97
CA ASP A 54 14.55 1.01 3.12
C ASP A 54 13.95 2.41 3.02
N TYR A 55 13.53 2.94 4.17
CA TYR A 55 13.00 4.30 4.21
C TYR A 55 14.12 5.34 4.12
N ASP A 56 14.29 5.90 2.92
CA ASP A 56 15.14 7.07 2.66
C ASP A 56 14.27 8.24 2.19
N LYS A 57 13.85 9.08 3.15
CA LYS A 57 12.93 10.18 2.87
C LYS A 57 13.48 11.16 1.81
N PRO A 58 14.74 11.65 1.88
CA PRO A 58 15.30 12.48 0.82
C PRO A 58 15.27 11.82 -0.57
N ALA A 59 15.64 10.54 -0.68
CA ALA A 59 15.63 9.84 -1.96
C ALA A 59 14.20 9.67 -2.51
N ILE A 60 13.26 9.29 -1.64
CA ILE A 60 11.84 9.14 -2.00
C ILE A 60 11.27 10.49 -2.43
N ASP A 61 11.34 11.53 -1.58
CA ASP A 61 10.81 12.86 -1.88
C ASP A 61 11.41 13.46 -3.16
N GLY A 62 12.71 13.23 -3.41
CA GLY A 62 13.42 13.74 -4.58
C GLY A 62 13.10 13.02 -5.89
N SER A 63 12.49 11.83 -5.85
CA SER A 63 12.24 10.98 -7.02
C SER A 63 10.80 10.52 -7.21
N LEU A 64 9.93 10.75 -6.21
CA LEU A 64 8.55 10.30 -6.19
C LEU A 64 7.76 10.88 -7.36
N LYS A 65 7.16 9.99 -8.15
CA LYS A 65 6.24 10.31 -9.23
C LYS A 65 4.94 9.55 -9.04
N THR A 66 3.83 10.21 -9.30
CA THR A 66 2.50 9.63 -9.23
C THR A 66 1.74 9.87 -10.53
N ILE A 67 1.03 8.83 -10.99
CA ILE A 67 0.15 8.90 -12.17
C ILE A 67 -1.17 8.26 -11.80
N GLU A 68 -2.26 9.00 -12.00
CA GLU A 68 -3.61 8.54 -11.71
C GLU A 68 -4.37 8.22 -13.00
N ALA A 69 -5.17 7.15 -13.00
CA ALA A 69 -6.09 6.84 -14.07
C ALA A 69 -7.42 6.35 -13.49
N VAL A 70 -8.53 6.93 -13.97
CA VAL A 70 -9.89 6.63 -13.51
C VAL A 70 -10.69 6.04 -14.67
N LYS A 71 -11.44 4.96 -14.41
CA LYS A 71 -12.35 4.30 -15.35
C LYS A 71 -13.63 3.89 -14.63
N GLY A 72 -14.66 4.72 -14.72
CA GLY A 72 -15.93 4.49 -14.02
C GLY A 72 -15.71 4.48 -12.51
N ASP A 73 -16.07 3.37 -11.87
CA ASP A 73 -15.91 3.16 -10.43
C ASP A 73 -14.60 2.46 -10.05
N ASP A 74 -13.70 2.22 -11.00
CA ASP A 74 -12.35 1.73 -10.72
C ASP A 74 -11.32 2.84 -11.02
N ALA A 75 -10.25 2.89 -10.25
CA ALA A 75 -9.11 3.77 -10.48
C ALA A 75 -7.81 3.08 -10.11
N LYS A 76 -6.71 3.61 -10.62
CA LYS A 76 -5.36 3.21 -10.23
C LYS A 76 -4.50 4.44 -10.00
N VAL A 77 -3.63 4.33 -9.00
CA VAL A 77 -2.54 5.29 -8.76
C VAL A 77 -1.24 4.51 -8.87
N VAL A 78 -0.48 4.81 -9.92
CA VAL A 78 0.87 4.27 -10.10
C VAL A 78 1.83 5.21 -9.39
N VAL A 79 2.68 4.64 -8.53
CA VAL A 79 3.72 5.36 -7.81
C VAL A 79 5.07 4.79 -8.24
N ALA A 80 6.04 5.68 -8.47
CA ALA A 80 7.41 5.29 -8.77
C ALA A 80 8.40 6.20 -8.05
N PHE A 81 9.50 5.64 -7.57
CA PHE A 81 10.59 6.35 -6.89
C PHE A 81 11.88 5.54 -7.00
N VAL A 82 12.99 6.11 -6.52
CA VAL A 82 14.31 5.48 -6.50
C VAL A 82 14.88 5.52 -5.08
N VAL A 83 15.33 4.38 -4.58
CA VAL A 83 16.06 4.25 -3.31
C VAL A 83 17.31 3.40 -3.56
N ALA A 84 18.47 3.82 -3.05
CA ALA A 84 19.75 3.12 -3.23
C ALA A 84 20.06 2.74 -4.70
N ASN A 85 19.72 3.61 -5.65
CA ASN A 85 19.82 3.41 -7.11
C ASN A 85 18.92 2.32 -7.72
N ASN A 86 17.99 1.76 -6.94
CA ASN A 86 16.98 0.83 -7.42
C ASN A 86 15.67 1.56 -7.68
N ALA A 87 15.09 1.33 -8.86
CA ALA A 87 13.77 1.86 -9.19
C ALA A 87 12.69 0.96 -8.60
N HIS A 88 11.72 1.57 -7.94
CA HIS A 88 10.54 0.90 -7.39
C HIS A 88 9.29 1.41 -8.09
N ARG A 89 8.34 0.51 -8.34
CA ARG A 89 7.06 0.87 -8.94
C ARG A 89 5.94 0.07 -8.30
N LEU A 90 4.99 0.79 -7.73
CA LEU A 90 3.76 0.21 -7.17
C LEU A 90 2.53 0.70 -7.92
N GLU A 91 1.48 -0.12 -7.92
CA GLU A 91 0.14 0.23 -8.34
C GLU A 91 -0.82 0.06 -7.17
N TRP A 92 -1.39 1.17 -6.72
CA TRP A 92 -2.54 1.17 -5.82
C TRP A 92 -3.80 1.01 -6.67
N LYS A 93 -4.56 -0.05 -6.41
CA LYS A 93 -5.86 -0.26 -7.05
C LYS A 93 -6.96 0.29 -6.16
N LEU A 94 -7.92 0.96 -6.79
CA LEU A 94 -8.99 1.64 -6.09
C LEU A 94 -10.35 1.31 -6.70
N ARG A 95 -11.37 1.31 -5.85
CA ARG A 95 -12.76 1.25 -6.25
C ARG A 95 -13.57 2.31 -5.52
N LYS A 96 -14.59 2.85 -6.19
CA LYS A 96 -15.54 3.79 -5.60
C LYS A 96 -16.62 3.03 -4.85
N VAL A 97 -16.76 3.29 -3.56
CA VAL A 97 -17.76 2.67 -2.66
C VAL A 97 -18.42 3.78 -1.85
N GLY A 98 -19.75 3.89 -1.94
CA GLY A 98 -20.50 4.94 -1.24
C GLY A 98 -20.04 6.36 -1.62
N GLY A 99 -19.62 6.55 -2.88
CA GLY A 99 -19.12 7.84 -3.38
C GLY A 99 -17.65 8.15 -3.06
N ALA A 100 -16.97 7.33 -2.25
CA ALA A 100 -15.58 7.52 -1.86
C ALA A 100 -14.65 6.49 -2.51
N TRP A 101 -13.46 6.91 -2.92
CA TRP A 101 -12.40 6.00 -3.37
C TRP A 101 -11.83 5.22 -2.19
N LYS A 102 -11.77 3.89 -2.34
CA LYS A 102 -11.20 2.95 -1.39
C LYS A 102 -10.13 2.11 -2.07
N ILE A 103 -9.09 1.74 -1.34
CA ILE A 103 -8.01 0.89 -1.83
C ILE A 103 -8.49 -0.56 -1.79
N SER A 104 -8.51 -1.21 -2.94
CA SER A 104 -8.85 -2.63 -3.07
C SER A 104 -7.63 -3.52 -3.05
N ASP A 105 -6.47 -3.02 -3.51
CA ASP A 105 -5.22 -3.78 -3.52
C ASP A 105 -4.00 -2.86 -3.65
N LEU A 106 -2.83 -3.39 -3.29
CA LEU A 106 -1.52 -2.80 -3.54
C LEU A 106 -0.65 -3.84 -4.25
N LEU A 107 -0.14 -3.49 -5.42
CA LEU A 107 0.72 -4.34 -6.23
C LEU A 107 2.10 -3.70 -6.34
N SER A 108 3.15 -4.45 -6.05
CA SER A 108 4.48 -4.11 -6.52
C SER A 108 4.71 -4.67 -7.92
N VAL A 109 4.99 -3.78 -8.87
CA VAL A 109 5.36 -4.15 -10.24
C VAL A 109 6.83 -4.59 -10.30
N THR A 110 7.68 -3.99 -9.48
CA THR A 110 9.13 -4.26 -9.44
C THR A 110 9.47 -5.50 -8.62
N GLY A 111 8.78 -5.70 -7.50
CA GLY A 111 8.93 -6.86 -6.61
C GLY A 111 8.00 -8.03 -6.91
N GLU A 112 7.13 -7.91 -7.92
CA GLU A 112 6.20 -8.96 -8.38
C GLU A 112 5.33 -9.59 -7.29
N TRP A 113 4.81 -8.79 -6.37
CA TRP A 113 3.92 -9.24 -5.29
C TRP A 113 2.68 -8.35 -5.19
N ALA A 114 1.56 -8.89 -4.69
CA ALA A 114 0.38 -8.11 -4.34
C ALA A 114 -0.04 -8.35 -2.88
N LEU A 115 -0.48 -7.30 -2.19
CA LEU A 115 -0.97 -7.39 -0.80
C LEU A 115 -2.06 -8.47 -0.68
N SER A 116 -2.97 -8.54 -1.64
CA SER A 116 -4.02 -9.55 -1.70
C SER A 116 -3.54 -11.01 -1.75
N GLN A 117 -2.26 -11.27 -2.03
CA GLN A 117 -1.68 -12.61 -2.09
C GLN A 117 -1.06 -13.08 -0.76
N TYR A 118 -0.89 -12.18 0.23
CA TYR A 118 -0.34 -12.54 1.53
C TYR A 118 -1.32 -13.42 2.31
N GLN A 119 -0.79 -14.48 2.90
CA GLN A 119 -1.53 -15.39 3.78
C GLN A 119 -1.12 -15.13 5.22
N CYS A 120 -1.74 -14.11 5.82
CA CYS A 120 -1.57 -13.84 7.25
C CYS A 120 -2.47 -14.79 8.05
N GLU A 121 -1.89 -15.79 8.72
CA GLU A 121 -2.58 -16.81 9.52
C GLU A 121 -1.82 -17.13 10.80
#